data_AF-A0A326UB38-F1
#
_entry.id   AF-A0A326UB38-F1
#
_cell.length_a   1.000
_cell.length_b   1.000
_cell.length_c   1.000
_cell.angle_alpha   90.00
_cell.angle_beta   90.00
_cell.angle_gamma   90.00
#
_symmetry.space_group_name_H-M   'P 1'
#
loop_
_entity.id
_entity.type
_entity.pdbx_description
1 polymer ?
#
loop_
_entity_poly.entity_id
_entity_poly.type
_entity_poly.pdbx_seq_one_letter_code
_entity_poly.pdbx_strand_id
1 'polypeptide(L)'
;MSGAFLHFTAQETLALPAGHILMLNTEERIVTLFHAEYVRAQCRLTYSAMRLLFLLLLAPNGADYAELLACLHSKERSLFTATSLTELRERLAPQIHHWSSWLKEAEPETVEQALKKVRRVIKERNGLNTLFEKHHFGMTIRVLYGKGYLLTGAD
;
A
#
# COMPACT_ATOMS: atom_id res chain seq x y z
N MET A 1 5.19 -23.45 -11.06
CA MET A 1 4.27 -22.34 -10.73
C MET A 1 5.14 -21.12 -10.55
N SER A 2 5.12 -20.17 -11.49
CA SER A 2 5.89 -18.94 -11.38
C SER A 2 5.29 -18.11 -10.24
N GLY A 3 6.05 -17.90 -9.16
CA GLY A 3 5.63 -16.99 -8.10
C GLY A 3 5.32 -15.62 -8.69
N ALA A 4 4.21 -15.00 -8.27
CA ALA A 4 3.79 -13.71 -8.82
C ALA A 4 4.68 -12.58 -8.24
N PHE A 5 5.85 -12.43 -8.86
CA PHE A 5 6.76 -11.30 -8.66
C PHE A 5 6.22 -10.10 -9.43
N LEU A 6 6.04 -8.97 -8.74
CA LEU A 6 5.69 -7.69 -9.36
C LEU A 6 6.88 -6.75 -9.24
N HIS A 7 7.13 -5.95 -10.26
CA HIS A 7 8.22 -4.99 -10.29
C HIS A 7 7.64 -3.60 -10.49
N PHE A 8 8.14 -2.65 -9.71
CA PHE A 8 7.82 -1.23 -9.83
C PHE A 8 9.11 -0.45 -10.00
N THR A 9 9.15 0.37 -11.04
CA THR A 9 10.26 1.26 -11.36
C THR A 9 9.97 2.68 -10.87
N ALA A 10 10.99 3.53 -10.83
CA ALA A 10 10.81 4.95 -10.53
C ALA A 10 9.89 5.70 -11.53
N GLN A 11 9.64 5.15 -12.72
CA GLN A 11 8.70 5.70 -13.70
C GLN A 11 7.24 5.40 -13.34
N GLU A 12 7.01 4.26 -12.68
CA GLU A 12 5.67 3.80 -12.27
C GLU A 12 5.32 4.28 -10.85
N THR A 13 6.32 4.53 -10.01
CA THR A 13 6.14 4.97 -8.63
C THR A 13 7.08 6.14 -8.32
N LEU A 14 6.53 7.35 -8.27
CA LEU A 14 7.27 8.60 -7.97
C LEU A 14 7.97 8.60 -6.60
N ALA A 15 7.58 7.69 -5.70
CA ALA A 15 8.23 7.50 -4.41
C ALA A 15 9.59 6.81 -4.50
N LEU A 16 9.89 6.08 -5.58
CA LEU A 16 11.14 5.36 -5.74
C LEU A 16 12.24 6.29 -6.27
N PRO A 17 13.44 6.29 -5.66
CA PRO A 17 14.57 7.03 -6.19
C PRO A 17 14.96 6.55 -7.59
N ALA A 18 15.54 7.43 -8.40
CA ALA A 18 16.00 7.07 -9.75
C ALA A 18 16.95 5.86 -9.72
N GLY A 19 16.85 5.01 -10.75
CA GLY A 19 17.66 3.79 -10.87
C GLY A 19 17.31 2.65 -9.90
N HIS A 20 16.30 2.83 -9.04
CA HIS A 20 15.83 1.78 -8.14
C HIS A 20 14.64 1.02 -8.72
N ILE A 21 14.55 -0.26 -8.35
CA ILE A 21 13.42 -1.15 -8.68
C ILE A 21 12.92 -1.78 -7.39
N LEU A 22 11.61 -1.72 -7.16
CA LEU A 22 10.96 -2.41 -6.05
C LEU A 22 10.33 -3.69 -6.56
N MET A 23 10.74 -4.83 -6.02
CA MET A 23 10.16 -6.13 -6.30
C MET A 23 9.27 -6.58 -5.15
N LEU A 24 8.05 -6.98 -5.47
CA LEU A 24 7.09 -7.59 -4.56
C LEU A 24 7.00 -9.09 -4.87
N ASN A 25 7.48 -9.94 -3.97
CA ASN A 25 7.10 -11.35 -3.96
C ASN A 25 5.78 -11.46 -3.17
N THR A 26 4.67 -11.54 -3.89
CA THR A 26 3.31 -11.51 -3.31
C THR A 26 2.93 -12.77 -2.55
N GLU A 27 3.55 -13.91 -2.88
CA GLU A 27 3.34 -15.20 -2.21
C GLU A 27 4.06 -15.22 -0.85
N GLU A 28 5.35 -14.90 -0.85
CA GLU A 28 6.19 -14.89 0.36
C GLU A 28 6.03 -13.62 1.20
N ARG A 29 5.36 -12.60 0.64
CA ARG A 29 5.17 -11.25 1.18
C ARG A 29 6.52 -10.55 1.44
N ILE A 30 7.47 -10.76 0.54
CA ILE A 30 8.79 -10.15 0.62
C ILE A 30 8.82 -8.95 -0.30
N VAL A 31 9.27 -7.81 0.22
CA VAL A 31 9.53 -6.59 -0.52
C VAL A 31 11.03 -6.42 -0.61
N THR A 32 11.55 -6.25 -1.83
CA THR A 32 12.99 -6.10 -2.08
C THR A 32 13.23 -4.84 -2.89
N LEU A 33 14.10 -3.97 -2.43
CA LEU A 33 14.56 -2.81 -3.16
C LEU A 33 15.91 -3.13 -3.80
N PHE A 34 16.00 -2.92 -5.11
CA PHE A 34 17.21 -3.08 -5.90
C PHE A 34 17.74 -1.72 -6.36
N HIS A 35 19.06 -1.66 -6.56
CA HIS A 35 19.73 -0.60 -7.31
C HIS A 35 20.78 -1.25 -8.18
N ALA A 36 20.64 -1.12 -9.51
CA ALA A 36 21.33 -1.97 -10.47
C ALA A 36 21.12 -3.47 -10.13
N GLU A 37 22.20 -4.25 -10.00
CA GLU A 37 22.15 -5.70 -9.74
C GLU A 37 22.24 -6.07 -8.25
N TYR A 38 22.18 -5.10 -7.34
CA TYR A 38 22.37 -5.33 -5.90
C TYR A 38 21.08 -5.13 -5.11
N VAL A 39 20.84 -6.02 -4.14
CA VAL A 39 19.79 -5.85 -3.12
C VAL A 39 20.24 -4.76 -2.14
N ARG A 40 19.46 -3.68 -2.05
CA ARG A 40 19.70 -2.56 -1.14
C ARG A 40 18.97 -2.73 0.18
N ALA A 41 17.73 -3.18 0.11
CA ALA A 41 16.88 -3.40 1.27
C ALA A 41 15.94 -4.57 1.02
N GLN A 42 15.58 -5.28 2.08
CA GLN A 42 14.59 -6.34 2.03
C GLN A 42 13.87 -6.45 3.37
N CYS A 43 12.56 -6.66 3.32
CA CYS A 43 11.76 -6.99 4.50
C CYS A 43 10.58 -7.89 4.14
N ARG A 44 10.03 -8.59 5.14
CA ARG A 44 8.81 -9.37 5.02
C ARG A 44 7.64 -8.60 5.63
N LEU A 45 6.52 -8.53 4.92
CA LEU A 45 5.31 -7.85 5.34
C LEU A 45 4.23 -8.82 5.79
N THR A 46 3.28 -8.30 6.59
CA THR A 46 2.00 -8.97 6.79
C THR A 46 1.15 -8.89 5.51
N TYR A 47 0.14 -9.75 5.37
CA TYR A 47 -0.78 -9.67 4.22
C TYR A 47 -1.47 -8.30 4.12
N SER A 48 -1.91 -7.73 5.24
CA SER A 48 -2.56 -6.42 5.28
C SER A 48 -1.61 -5.31 4.83
N ALA A 49 -0.35 -5.33 5.30
CA ALA A 49 0.66 -4.36 4.89
C ALA A 49 0.98 -4.50 3.40
N MET A 50 1.12 -5.73 2.89
CA MET A 50 1.38 -5.97 1.48
C MET A 50 0.27 -5.43 0.57
N ARG A 51 -0.99 -5.60 0.96
CA ARG A 51 -2.15 -5.07 0.22
C ARG A 51 -2.18 -3.55 0.18
N LEU A 52 -1.98 -2.91 1.33
CA LEU A 52 -1.94 -1.44 1.38
C LEU A 52 -0.75 -0.88 0.61
N LEU A 53 0.41 -1.52 0.69
CA LEU A 53 1.57 -1.11 -0.10
C LEU A 53 1.26 -1.18 -1.59
N PHE A 54 0.70 -2.29 -2.07
CA PHE A 54 0.35 -2.44 -3.48
C PHE A 54 -0.64 -1.37 -3.98
N LEU A 55 -1.68 -1.06 -3.20
CA LEU A 55 -2.59 0.04 -3.51
C LEU A 55 -1.84 1.39 -3.59
N LEU A 56 -1.00 1.69 -2.61
CA LEU A 56 -0.26 2.95 -2.54
C LEU A 56 0.79 3.10 -3.66
N LEU A 57 1.39 1.99 -4.11
CA LEU A 57 2.31 1.99 -5.26
C LEU A 57 1.61 2.36 -6.56
N LEU A 58 0.37 1.90 -6.75
CA LEU A 58 -0.45 2.24 -7.91
C LEU A 58 -1.13 3.62 -7.81
N ALA A 59 -1.20 4.21 -6.61
CA ALA A 59 -1.88 5.46 -6.34
C ALA A 59 -0.88 6.62 -6.17
N PRO A 60 -0.38 7.25 -7.27
CA PRO A 60 0.66 8.27 -7.20
C PRO A 60 0.22 9.56 -6.48
N ASN A 61 -1.09 9.80 -6.40
CA ASN A 61 -1.69 10.92 -5.67
C ASN A 61 -2.25 10.49 -4.30
N GLY A 62 -1.97 9.25 -3.90
CA GLY A 62 -2.42 8.60 -2.68
C GLY A 62 -3.83 8.01 -2.80
N ALA A 63 -4.21 7.30 -1.73
CA ALA A 63 -5.46 6.59 -1.60
C ALA A 63 -6.26 7.12 -0.42
N ASP A 64 -7.57 7.25 -0.60
CA ASP A 64 -8.48 7.71 0.45
C ASP A 64 -8.83 6.59 1.46
N TYR A 65 -9.47 6.96 2.56
CA TYR A 65 -9.83 6.00 3.60
C TYR A 65 -10.82 4.91 3.14
N ALA A 66 -11.72 5.21 2.20
CA ALA A 66 -12.64 4.20 1.67
C ALA A 66 -11.86 3.15 0.86
N GLU A 67 -10.91 3.57 0.02
CA GLU A 67 -10.04 2.69 -0.74
C GLU A 67 -9.16 1.82 0.16
N LEU A 68 -8.55 2.42 1.18
CA LEU A 68 -7.69 1.71 2.14
C LEU A 68 -8.49 0.67 2.94
N LEU A 69 -9.69 1.01 3.40
CA LEU A 69 -10.57 0.08 4.09
C LEU A 69 -11.08 -1.03 3.16
N ALA A 70 -11.47 -0.69 1.93
CA ALA A 70 -11.88 -1.66 0.92
C ALA A 70 -10.76 -2.67 0.64
N CYS A 71 -9.52 -2.18 0.44
CA CYS A 71 -8.35 -3.01 0.20
C CYS A 71 -8.04 -3.94 1.38
N LEU A 72 -8.11 -3.44 2.62
CA LEU A 72 -7.88 -4.25 3.82
C LEU A 72 -8.91 -5.36 4.01
N HIS A 73 -10.19 -5.08 3.72
CA HIS A 73 -11.29 -6.02 3.94
C HIS A 73 -11.57 -6.92 2.73
N SER A 74 -10.97 -6.64 1.57
CA SER A 74 -11.09 -7.50 0.40
C SER A 74 -10.50 -8.89 0.68
N LYS A 75 -11.25 -9.92 0.30
CA LYS A 75 -10.78 -11.31 0.34
C LYS A 75 -10.12 -11.74 -0.98
N GLU A 76 -10.12 -10.85 -1.97
CA GLU A 76 -9.64 -11.15 -3.30
C GLU A 76 -8.12 -11.29 -3.29
N ARG A 77 -7.64 -12.49 -3.67
CA ARG A 77 -6.21 -12.73 -3.91
C ARG A 77 -5.78 -12.16 -5.25
N SER A 78 -6.72 -11.95 -6.17
CA SER A 78 -6.49 -11.37 -7.48
C SER A 78 -6.06 -9.91 -7.42
N LEU A 79 -6.16 -9.19 -6.30
CA LEU A 79 -5.77 -7.76 -6.24
C LEU A 79 -4.38 -7.50 -6.84
N PHE A 80 -3.42 -8.38 -6.56
CA PHE A 80 -2.05 -8.27 -7.05
C PHE A 80 -1.88 -8.52 -8.56
N THR A 81 -2.93 -8.92 -9.28
CA THR A 81 -2.90 -9.04 -10.74
C THR A 81 -3.41 -7.79 -11.46
N ALA A 82 -3.79 -6.73 -10.71
CA ALA A 82 -4.13 -5.45 -11.32
C ALA A 82 -2.86 -4.77 -11.85
N THR A 83 -2.94 -4.24 -13.07
CA THR A 83 -1.83 -3.57 -13.76
C THR A 83 -1.93 -2.04 -13.67
N SER A 84 -3.06 -1.53 -13.21
CA SER A 84 -3.31 -0.10 -13.05
C SER A 84 -4.19 0.19 -11.84
N LEU A 85 -4.16 1.44 -11.37
CA LEU A 85 -5.06 1.91 -10.31
C LEU A 85 -6.53 1.81 -10.73
N THR A 86 -6.85 2.12 -11.97
CA THR A 86 -8.22 2.04 -12.51
C THR A 86 -8.76 0.62 -12.40
N GLU A 87 -7.99 -0.35 -12.88
CA GLU A 87 -8.35 -1.77 -12.79
C GLU A 87 -8.51 -2.23 -11.33
N LEU A 88 -7.60 -1.80 -10.44
CA LEU A 88 -7.71 -2.12 -9.01
C LEU A 88 -8.98 -1.54 -8.39
N ARG A 89 -9.35 -0.31 -8.76
CA ARG A 89 -10.58 0.36 -8.30
C ARG A 89 -11.83 -0.32 -8.82
N GLU A 90 -11.85 -0.77 -10.07
CA GLU A 90 -12.97 -1.51 -10.64
C GLU A 90 -13.22 -2.81 -9.87
N ARG A 91 -12.16 -3.55 -9.56
CA ARG A 91 -12.24 -4.79 -8.76
C ARG A 91 -12.75 -4.53 -7.33
N LEU A 92 -12.35 -3.41 -6.74
CA LEU A 92 -12.76 -3.00 -5.40
C LEU A 92 -14.03 -2.15 -5.38
N ALA A 93 -14.67 -1.86 -6.52
CA ALA A 93 -15.73 -0.86 -6.61
C ALA A 93 -16.90 -1.11 -5.64
N PRO A 94 -17.42 -2.34 -5.47
CA PRO A 94 -18.47 -2.60 -4.49
C PRO A 94 -18.06 -2.27 -3.06
N GLN A 95 -16.83 -2.62 -2.68
CA GLN A 95 -16.30 -2.40 -1.34
C GLN A 95 -15.96 -0.92 -1.11
N ILE A 96 -15.41 -0.23 -2.12
CA ILE A 96 -15.16 1.22 -2.07
C ILE A 96 -16.48 1.97 -1.88
N HIS A 97 -17.51 1.62 -2.66
CA HIS A 97 -18.83 2.23 -2.52
C HIS A 97 -19.41 2.01 -1.12
N HIS A 98 -19.35 0.77 -0.62
CA HIS A 98 -19.79 0.44 0.74
C HIS A 98 -19.09 1.29 1.80
N TRP A 99 -17.75 1.31 1.81
CA TRP A 99 -16.99 2.07 2.81
C TRP A 99 -17.17 3.58 2.66
N SER A 100 -17.30 4.09 1.43
CA SER A 100 -17.55 5.51 1.17
C SER A 100 -18.89 5.96 1.74
N SER A 101 -19.96 5.20 1.53
CA SER A 101 -21.28 5.49 2.11
C SER A 101 -21.27 5.34 3.62
N TRP A 102 -20.70 4.24 4.13
CA TRP A 102 -20.62 3.99 5.58
C TRP A 102 -19.84 5.09 6.32
N LEU A 103 -18.71 5.57 5.78
CA LEU A 103 -17.92 6.64 6.39
C LEU A 103 -18.67 7.97 6.49
N LYS A 104 -19.68 8.21 5.64
CA LYS A 104 -20.51 9.43 5.68
C LYS A 104 -21.62 9.35 6.72
N GLU A 105 -22.12 8.14 6.99
CA GLU A 105 -23.28 7.90 7.84
C GLU A 105 -22.89 7.48 9.27
N ALA A 106 -21.73 6.86 9.45
CA ALA A 106 -21.30 6.33 10.73
C ALA A 106 -20.91 7.42 11.74
N GLU A 107 -21.20 7.14 13.00
CA GLU A 107 -20.80 7.99 14.13
C GLU A 107 -19.26 8.17 14.18
N PRO A 108 -18.76 9.37 14.56
CA PRO A 108 -17.33 9.68 14.54
C PRO A 108 -16.44 8.68 15.30
N GLU A 109 -16.91 8.18 16.44
CA GLU A 109 -16.17 7.19 17.25
C GLU A 109 -16.01 5.86 16.52
N THR A 110 -17.05 5.44 15.80
CA THR A 110 -17.05 4.21 15.01
C THR A 110 -16.09 4.34 13.82
N VAL A 111 -16.11 5.49 13.14
CA VAL A 111 -15.17 5.83 12.08
C VAL A 111 -13.73 5.77 12.61
N GLU A 112 -13.47 6.40 13.75
CA GLU A 112 -12.13 6.47 14.34
C GLU A 112 -11.58 5.06 14.69
N GLN A 113 -12.44 4.16 15.19
CA GLN A 113 -12.10 2.77 15.43
C GLN A 113 -11.77 2.01 14.13
N ALA A 114 -12.51 2.24 13.06
CA ALA A 114 -12.22 1.65 11.75
C ALA A 114 -10.88 2.15 11.19
N LEU A 115 -10.65 3.47 11.22
CA LEU A 115 -9.42 4.11 10.76
C LEU A 115 -8.20 3.72 11.60
N LYS A 116 -8.41 3.33 12.87
CA LYS A 116 -7.33 2.79 13.71
C LYS A 116 -6.68 1.57 13.05
N LYS A 117 -7.46 0.70 12.40
CA LYS A 117 -6.91 -0.48 11.69
C LYS A 117 -5.97 -0.07 10.56
N VAL A 118 -6.33 0.95 9.78
CA VAL A 118 -5.47 1.50 8.73
C VAL A 118 -4.18 2.06 9.35
N ARG A 119 -4.31 2.89 10.40
CA ARG A 119 -3.16 3.43 11.13
C ARG A 119 -2.22 2.35 11.66
N ARG A 120 -2.75 1.23 12.18
CA ARG A 120 -1.93 0.10 12.64
C ARG A 120 -1.03 -0.45 11.54
N VAL A 121 -1.63 -0.72 10.38
CA VAL A 121 -0.92 -1.31 9.24
C VAL A 121 0.10 -0.35 8.63
N ILE A 122 -0.13 0.97 8.75
CA ILE A 122 0.78 1.99 8.21
C ILE A 122 1.88 2.38 9.21
N LYS A 123 1.55 2.66 10.48
CA LYS A 123 2.41 3.41 11.42
C LYS A 123 2.88 2.67 12.67
N GLU A 124 2.28 1.53 13.06
CA GLU A 124 2.70 0.83 14.28
C GLU A 124 4.04 0.09 14.06
N ARG A 125 4.59 -0.54 15.13
CA ARG A 125 5.93 -1.15 15.17
C ARG A 125 6.27 -2.11 14.02
N ASN A 126 5.27 -2.73 13.39
CA ASN A 126 5.40 -3.62 12.22
C ASN A 126 4.58 -3.11 11.01
N GLY A 127 4.22 -1.84 11.03
CA GLY A 127 3.55 -1.16 9.93
C GLY A 127 4.54 -0.76 8.85
N LEU A 128 4.00 -0.43 7.68
CA LEU A 128 4.78 -0.11 6.49
C LEU A 128 5.84 0.97 6.73
N ASN A 129 5.47 2.08 7.38
CA ASN A 129 6.38 3.21 7.58
C ASN A 129 7.56 2.83 8.47
N THR A 130 7.31 2.15 9.60
CA THR A 130 8.37 1.69 10.51
C THR A 130 9.26 0.63 9.87
N LEU A 131 8.70 -0.27 9.06
CA LEU A 131 9.49 -1.27 8.35
C LEU A 131 10.36 -0.64 7.26
N PHE A 132 9.83 0.33 6.52
CA PHE A 132 10.59 1.03 5.48
C PHE A 132 11.72 1.87 6.06
N GLU A 133 11.48 2.56 7.17
CA GLU A 133 12.50 3.29 7.92
C GLU A 133 13.59 2.34 8.43
N LYS A 134 13.21 1.28 9.16
CA LYS A 134 14.13 0.31 9.76
C LYS A 134 15.04 -0.37 8.74
N HIS A 135 14.50 -0.67 7.56
CA HIS A 135 15.22 -1.39 6.51
C HIS A 135 15.78 -0.45 5.43
N HIS A 136 15.71 0.88 5.63
CA HIS A 136 16.29 1.89 4.73
C HIS A 136 15.76 1.82 3.28
N PHE A 137 14.46 1.67 3.11
CA PHE A 137 13.82 1.63 1.78
C PHE A 137 13.78 2.99 1.06
N GLY A 138 14.11 4.10 1.74
CA GLY A 138 14.07 5.44 1.15
C GLY A 138 12.66 5.89 0.75
N MET A 139 11.62 5.26 1.30
CA MET A 139 10.21 5.61 1.09
C MET A 139 9.53 5.85 2.42
N THR A 140 8.58 6.78 2.45
CA THR A 140 7.77 7.11 3.63
C THR A 140 6.29 7.21 3.26
N ILE A 141 5.41 7.03 4.24
CA ILE A 141 3.96 7.17 4.04
C ILE A 141 3.45 8.40 4.79
N ARG A 142 2.94 9.37 4.04
CA ARG A 142 2.41 10.64 4.55
C ARG A 142 0.89 10.62 4.65
N VAL A 143 0.34 11.35 5.61
CA VAL A 143 -1.10 11.55 5.74
C VAL A 143 -1.54 12.58 4.70
N LEU A 144 -2.58 12.27 3.93
CA LEU A 144 -3.30 13.26 3.15
C LEU A 144 -4.33 13.93 4.06
N TYR A 145 -4.06 15.12 4.59
CA TYR A 145 -4.94 15.95 5.46
C TYR A 145 -6.32 15.37 5.85
N GLY A 146 -6.36 14.31 6.67
CA GLY A 146 -7.61 13.67 7.11
C GLY A 146 -8.42 12.91 6.06
N LYS A 147 -7.89 12.71 4.85
CA LYS A 147 -8.52 12.03 3.71
C LYS A 147 -7.97 10.63 3.45
N GLY A 148 -6.71 10.37 3.77
CA GLY A 148 -6.06 9.09 3.46
C GLY A 148 -4.54 9.11 3.60
N TYR A 149 -3.85 8.36 2.74
CA TYR A 149 -2.39 8.21 2.77
C TYR A 149 -1.77 8.25 1.37
N LEU A 150 -0.53 8.70 1.31
CA LEU A 150 0.30 8.76 0.10
C LEU A 150 1.68 8.16 0.40
N LEU A 151 2.21 7.37 -0.53
CA LEU A 151 3.60 6.92 -0.51
C LEU A 151 4.48 7.97 -1.20
N THR A 152 5.56 8.39 -0.55
CA THR A 152 6.52 9.38 -1.07
C THR A 152 7.95 8.91 -0.86
N GLY A 153 8.91 9.55 -1.52
CA GLY A 153 10.33 9.41 -1.15
C GLY A 153 10.56 9.86 0.30
N ALA A 154 11.63 9.35 0.91
CA ALA A 154 12.19 9.94 2.12
C ALA A 154 12.89 11.27 1.77
N ASP A 155 12.70 12.30 2.60
CA ASP A 155 13.45 13.57 2.49
C ASP A 155 14.89 13.38 2.97
#